data_AF-A0A9D2WP94-F1
#
_entry.id   AF-A0A9D2WP94-F1
#
_cell.length_a   1.000
_cell.length_b   1.000
_cell.length_c   1.000
_cell.angle_alpha   90.00
_cell.angle_beta   90.00
_cell.angle_gamma   90.00
#
_symmetry.space_group_name_H-M   'P 1'
#
loop_
_entity.id
_entity.type
_entity.pdbx_description
1 polymer ?
#
loop_
_entity_poly.entity_id
_entity_poly.type
_entity_poly.pdbx_seq_one_letter_code
_entity_poly.pdbx_strand_id
1 'polypeptide(L)'
;MRKDNIKDPYRRFYADLGFERADLFALIKKKYKCNTVLYPGCSIHITPSFYFQHVVYVDISEEARKFFQDTQNIINRINSNKNYKQSVYIKFIHNDYSNQLTLRENNYDLLIAIYAGGITKSCKKYIKPGGIILTNNHHNDAQDALQDSDVRLEALIRRKGRKYQVEESTGEKLLKTLQNHSIPLKNMRISNNGMEYVDNEYYFVLRKSRVLVDKLADANNEAQGDGSFVSNKKR
;
A
#
# COMPACT_ATOMS: atom_id res chain seq x y z
N MET A 1 42.50 4.53 -11.68
CA MET A 1 41.41 5.21 -10.93
C MET A 1 40.53 4.17 -10.28
N ARG A 2 40.31 4.27 -8.96
CA ARG A 2 39.61 3.27 -8.15
C ARG A 2 38.11 3.34 -8.44
N LYS A 3 37.50 2.20 -8.78
CA LYS A 3 36.04 2.01 -8.76
C LYS A 3 35.62 2.11 -7.30
N ASP A 4 35.09 3.25 -6.87
CA ASP A 4 34.46 3.33 -5.56
C ASP A 4 33.25 2.41 -5.55
N ASN A 5 33.39 1.30 -4.83
CA ASN A 5 32.31 0.37 -4.49
C ASN A 5 31.16 1.18 -3.87
N ILE A 6 30.05 1.31 -4.59
CA ILE A 6 28.77 1.78 -4.05
C ILE A 6 28.32 0.70 -3.05
N LYS A 7 28.69 0.85 -1.77
CA LYS A 7 28.72 -0.28 -0.83
C LYS A 7 27.36 -0.86 -0.42
N ASP A 8 26.24 -0.15 -0.59
CA ASP A 8 24.89 -0.67 -0.32
C ASP A 8 23.80 0.34 -0.75
N PRO A 9 23.21 0.22 -1.96
CA PRO A 9 22.23 1.19 -2.44
C PRO A 9 20.94 1.19 -1.60
N TYR A 10 20.51 0.04 -1.09
CA TYR A 10 19.32 -0.04 -0.23
C TYR A 10 19.50 0.79 1.04
N ARG A 11 20.65 0.62 1.71
CA ARG A 11 20.95 1.37 2.93
C ARG A 11 20.96 2.87 2.67
N ARG A 12 21.62 3.31 1.60
CA ARG A 12 21.71 4.73 1.23
C ARG A 12 20.34 5.37 0.97
N PHE A 13 19.45 4.68 0.24
CA PHE A 13 18.18 5.27 -0.21
C PHE A 13 17.01 5.04 0.76
N TYR A 14 17.09 4.02 1.62
CA TYR A 14 15.99 3.66 2.51
C TYR A 14 16.39 3.67 3.99
N ALA A 15 17.40 2.90 4.40
CA ALA A 15 17.71 2.72 5.82
C ALA A 15 18.28 3.98 6.48
N ASP A 16 19.33 4.57 5.90
CA ASP A 16 20.00 5.74 6.48
C ASP A 16 19.11 7.00 6.45
N LEU A 17 18.13 7.05 5.54
CA LEU A 17 17.13 8.12 5.44
C LEU A 17 15.85 7.87 6.25
N GLY A 18 15.72 6.70 6.88
CA GLY A 18 14.51 6.32 7.62
C GLY A 18 13.27 6.14 6.73
N PHE A 19 13.44 5.83 5.45
CA PHE A 19 12.37 5.63 4.46
C PHE A 19 11.96 4.17 4.30
N GLU A 20 12.46 3.28 5.14
CA GLU A 20 12.07 1.86 5.11
C GLU A 20 10.58 1.66 5.40
N ARG A 21 9.93 2.59 6.12
CA ARG A 21 8.51 2.48 6.52
C ARG A 21 8.22 1.15 7.24
N ALA A 22 9.21 0.63 7.97
CA ALA A 22 9.14 -0.68 8.62
C ALA A 22 7.93 -0.79 9.56
N ASP A 23 7.69 0.24 10.38
CA ASP A 23 6.54 0.29 11.30
C ASP A 23 5.18 0.36 10.58
N LEU A 24 5.12 0.91 9.36
CA LEU A 24 3.90 0.89 8.54
C LEU A 24 3.58 -0.54 8.12
N PHE A 25 4.57 -1.26 7.58
CA PHE A 25 4.37 -2.66 7.17
C PHE A 25 4.10 -3.58 8.35
N ALA A 26 4.74 -3.34 9.49
CA ALA A 26 4.43 -4.02 10.75
C ALA A 26 2.96 -3.83 11.15
N LEU A 27 2.46 -2.60 11.08
CA LEU A 27 1.08 -2.25 11.39
C LEU A 27 0.09 -2.96 10.45
N ILE A 28 0.36 -2.90 9.14
CA ILE A 28 -0.46 -3.57 8.12
C ILE A 28 -0.50 -5.08 8.36
N LYS A 29 0.65 -5.72 8.56
CA LYS A 29 0.75 -7.15 8.86
C LYS A 29 -0.04 -7.51 10.11
N LYS A 30 0.11 -6.74 11.19
CA LYS A 30 -0.57 -6.98 12.46
C LYS A 30 -2.08 -6.89 12.33
N LYS A 31 -2.58 -5.85 11.64
CA LYS A 31 -4.02 -5.54 11.53
C LYS A 31 -4.73 -6.40 10.51
N TYR A 32 -4.18 -6.55 9.31
CA TYR A 32 -4.88 -7.16 8.17
C TYR A 32 -4.44 -8.59 7.88
N LYS A 33 -3.41 -9.08 8.56
CA LYS A 33 -2.91 -10.47 8.46
C LYS A 33 -2.52 -10.90 7.03
N CYS A 34 -2.21 -9.95 6.14
CA CYS A 34 -1.78 -10.22 4.76
C CYS A 34 -0.54 -11.12 4.73
N ASN A 35 -0.48 -12.06 3.79
CA ASN A 35 0.66 -12.98 3.62
C ASN A 35 1.29 -12.86 2.23
N THR A 36 0.48 -12.60 1.22
CA THR A 36 0.87 -12.46 -0.19
C THR A 36 0.74 -11.00 -0.63
N VAL A 37 1.83 -10.44 -1.14
CA VAL A 37 1.94 -9.02 -1.48
C VAL A 37 2.39 -8.83 -2.91
N LEU A 38 1.74 -7.91 -3.61
CA LEU A 38 2.19 -7.37 -4.89
C LEU A 38 2.64 -5.92 -4.68
N TYR A 39 3.86 -5.59 -5.12
CA TYR A 39 4.43 -4.26 -4.99
C TYR A 39 4.95 -3.74 -6.34
N PRO A 40 4.08 -3.11 -7.15
CA PRO A 40 4.47 -2.43 -8.37
C PRO A 40 5.11 -1.06 -8.08
N GLY A 41 6.04 -0.63 -8.93
CA GLY A 41 6.81 0.60 -8.73
C GLY A 41 7.69 0.53 -7.48
N CYS A 42 8.23 -0.66 -7.17
CA CYS A 42 8.88 -0.90 -5.89
C CYS A 42 10.28 -0.27 -5.77
N SER A 43 10.89 0.17 -6.87
CA SER A 43 12.32 0.50 -6.93
C SER A 43 13.13 -0.64 -6.29
N ILE A 44 14.07 -0.35 -5.38
CA ILE A 44 14.87 -1.33 -4.63
C ILE A 44 14.32 -1.56 -3.19
N HIS A 45 13.07 -1.18 -2.93
CA HIS A 45 12.51 -1.15 -1.58
C HIS A 45 12.10 -2.53 -1.06
N ILE A 46 13.00 -3.24 -0.38
CA ILE A 46 12.75 -4.61 0.10
C ILE A 46 12.12 -4.73 1.49
N THR A 47 11.92 -3.63 2.24
CA THR A 47 11.35 -3.65 3.60
C THR A 47 10.04 -4.44 3.72
N PRO A 48 9.10 -4.45 2.74
CA PRO A 48 7.91 -5.29 2.84
C PRO A 48 8.23 -6.77 3.13
N SER A 49 9.32 -7.30 2.58
CA SER A 49 9.73 -8.69 2.82
C SER A 49 10.24 -8.96 4.24
N PHE A 50 10.44 -7.94 5.07
CA PHE A 50 10.72 -8.12 6.50
C PHE A 50 9.45 -8.53 7.26
N TYR A 51 8.26 -8.20 6.75
CA TYR A 51 6.98 -8.43 7.43
C TYR A 51 6.05 -9.41 6.71
N PHE A 52 6.22 -9.54 5.39
CA PHE A 52 5.41 -10.42 4.55
C PHE A 52 6.30 -11.51 3.95
N GLN A 53 5.88 -12.76 4.08
CA GLN A 53 6.66 -13.91 3.64
C GLN A 53 6.75 -14.00 2.11
N HIS A 54 5.67 -13.63 1.40
CA HIS A 54 5.57 -13.76 -0.05
C HIS A 54 5.37 -12.37 -0.66
N VAL A 55 6.42 -11.84 -1.30
CA VAL A 55 6.36 -10.52 -1.96
C VAL A 55 6.79 -10.63 -3.42
N VAL A 56 5.94 -10.15 -4.31
CA VAL A 56 6.27 -9.98 -5.73
C VAL A 56 6.51 -8.50 -6.00
N TYR A 57 7.71 -8.19 -6.45
CA TYR A 57 8.21 -6.88 -6.79
C TYR A 57 8.11 -6.66 -8.31
N VAL A 58 7.60 -5.52 -8.74
CA VAL A 58 7.48 -5.18 -10.16
C VAL A 58 8.00 -3.77 -10.38
N ASP A 59 8.95 -3.60 -11.30
CA ASP A 59 9.49 -2.28 -11.64
C ASP A 59 10.04 -2.28 -13.07
N ILE A 60 10.01 -1.10 -13.71
CA ILE A 60 10.56 -0.89 -15.08
C ILE A 60 12.04 -0.52 -15.07
N SER A 61 12.57 -0.07 -13.93
CA SER A 61 13.91 0.50 -13.87
C SER A 61 15.00 -0.55 -14.00
N GLU A 62 16.04 -0.19 -14.76
CA GLU A 62 17.24 -0.99 -14.90
C GLU A 62 18.01 -1.09 -13.58
N GLU A 63 17.90 -0.06 -12.74
CA GLU A 63 18.47 0.00 -11.40
C GLU A 63 17.84 -1.06 -10.49
N ALA A 64 16.51 -1.17 -10.47
CA ALA A 64 15.82 -2.21 -9.72
C ALA A 64 16.20 -3.60 -10.26
N ARG A 65 16.23 -3.78 -11.58
CA ARG A 65 16.66 -5.04 -12.21
C ARG A 65 18.05 -5.46 -11.76
N LYS A 66 19.03 -4.55 -11.81
CA LYS A 66 20.41 -4.82 -11.36
C LYS A 66 20.49 -5.13 -9.87
N PHE A 67 19.72 -4.42 -9.05
CA PHE A 67 19.66 -4.67 -7.61
C PHE A 67 19.12 -6.08 -7.31
N PHE A 68 17.99 -6.46 -7.91
CA PHE A 68 17.35 -7.76 -7.68
C PHE A 68 18.09 -8.97 -8.28
N GLN A 69 19.09 -8.75 -9.14
CA GLN A 69 19.99 -9.82 -9.59
C GLN A 69 20.83 -10.41 -8.45
N ASP A 70 21.16 -9.63 -7.42
CA ASP A 70 21.90 -10.11 -6.25
C ASP A 70 20.97 -10.76 -5.21
N THR A 71 20.33 -11.84 -5.65
CA THR A 71 19.28 -12.52 -4.87
C THR A 71 19.82 -13.02 -3.53
N GLN A 72 21.07 -13.50 -3.46
CA GLN A 72 21.63 -14.01 -2.20
C GLN A 72 21.82 -12.92 -1.16
N ASN A 73 22.38 -11.77 -1.52
CA ASN A 73 22.55 -10.67 -0.56
C ASN A 73 21.21 -10.08 -0.11
N ILE A 74 20.24 -9.99 -1.03
CA ILE A 74 18.87 -9.57 -0.68
C ILE A 74 18.23 -10.55 0.31
N ILE A 75 18.28 -11.86 0.03
CA ILE A 75 17.74 -12.89 0.91
C ILE A 75 18.43 -12.87 2.28
N ASN A 76 19.76 -12.72 2.32
CA ASN A 76 20.51 -12.64 3.58
C ASN A 76 20.07 -11.42 4.41
N ARG A 77 19.90 -10.26 3.77
CA ARG A 77 19.39 -9.05 4.44
C ARG A 77 17.98 -9.27 4.97
N ILE A 78 17.08 -9.82 4.16
CA ILE A 78 15.70 -10.08 4.59
C ILE A 78 15.70 -11.06 5.77
N ASN A 79 16.44 -12.16 5.69
CA ASN A 79 16.49 -13.14 6.78
C ASN A 79 17.04 -12.56 8.09
N SER A 80 17.95 -11.58 8.00
CA SER A 80 18.50 -10.90 9.18
C SER A 80 17.52 -9.90 9.82
N ASN A 81 16.47 -9.48 9.11
CA ASN A 81 15.54 -8.43 9.55
C ASN A 81 14.07 -8.88 9.60
N LYS A 82 13.75 -10.10 9.17
CA LYS A 82 12.36 -10.57 9.08
C LYS A 82 11.74 -10.86 10.44
N ASN A 83 10.43 -10.61 10.54
CA ASN A 83 9.63 -10.81 11.74
C ASN A 83 8.74 -12.07 11.64
N TYR A 84 9.14 -13.05 10.83
CA TYR A 84 8.45 -14.32 10.64
C TYR A 84 9.45 -15.48 10.53
N LYS A 85 9.01 -16.69 10.89
CA LYS A 85 9.89 -17.88 10.98
C LYS A 85 10.12 -18.54 9.62
N GLN A 86 9.12 -18.50 8.75
CA GLN A 86 9.12 -19.19 7.46
C GLN A 86 10.23 -18.68 6.52
N SER A 87 10.60 -19.51 5.55
CA SER A 87 11.49 -19.10 4.46
C SER A 87 10.86 -17.96 3.66
N VAL A 88 11.68 -16.95 3.36
CA VAL A 88 11.29 -15.82 2.52
C VAL A 88 11.05 -16.28 1.09
N TYR A 89 10.00 -15.76 0.47
CA TYR A 89 9.76 -15.87 -0.96
C TYR A 89 9.69 -14.46 -1.55
N ILE A 90 10.64 -14.14 -2.43
CA ILE A 90 10.60 -12.94 -3.26
C ILE A 90 10.67 -13.30 -4.73
N LYS A 91 9.97 -12.53 -5.56
CA LYS A 91 10.12 -12.57 -7.02
C LYS A 91 10.19 -11.15 -7.53
N PHE A 92 11.17 -10.86 -8.39
CA PHE A 92 11.23 -9.60 -9.12
C PHE A 92 10.76 -9.82 -10.57
N ILE A 93 9.94 -8.89 -11.08
CA ILE A 93 9.49 -8.85 -12.47
C ILE A 93 9.93 -7.51 -13.03
N HIS A 94 10.86 -7.54 -13.97
CA HIS A 94 11.26 -6.35 -14.72
C HIS A 94 10.24 -6.11 -15.84
N ASN A 95 9.22 -5.29 -15.57
CA ASN A 95 8.17 -4.98 -16.52
C ASN A 95 7.41 -3.72 -16.08
N ASP A 96 6.71 -3.11 -17.03
CA ASP A 96 5.72 -2.08 -16.75
C ASP A 96 4.46 -2.75 -16.19
N TYR A 97 4.09 -2.37 -14.97
CA TYR A 97 2.91 -2.90 -14.29
C TYR A 97 1.59 -2.45 -14.92
N SER A 98 1.61 -1.46 -15.81
CA SER A 98 0.45 -1.07 -16.61
C SER A 98 0.15 -2.09 -17.72
N ASN A 99 1.14 -2.91 -18.10
CA ASN A 99 0.97 -4.01 -19.03
C ASN A 99 0.48 -5.28 -18.33
N GLN A 100 0.09 -6.28 -19.13
CA GLN A 100 -0.26 -7.60 -18.60
C GLN A 100 0.95 -8.24 -17.91
N LEU A 101 0.79 -8.58 -16.63
CA LEU A 101 1.78 -9.33 -15.88
C LEU A 101 1.42 -10.81 -15.93
N THR A 102 2.43 -11.67 -15.98
CA THR A 102 2.27 -13.14 -15.88
C THR A 102 2.02 -13.55 -14.42
N LEU A 103 0.95 -12.99 -13.84
CA LEU A 103 0.50 -13.21 -12.47
C LEU A 103 -0.96 -13.67 -12.49
N ARG A 104 -1.30 -14.54 -11.54
CA ARG A 104 -2.68 -14.98 -11.36
C ARG A 104 -3.52 -13.84 -10.79
N GLU A 105 -4.67 -13.59 -11.41
CA GLU A 105 -5.66 -12.66 -10.86
C GLU A 105 -6.23 -13.15 -9.52
N ASN A 106 -6.70 -12.22 -8.69
CA ASN A 106 -7.31 -12.52 -7.39
C ASN A 106 -6.44 -13.41 -6.48
N ASN A 107 -5.13 -13.15 -6.41
CA ASN A 107 -4.18 -14.02 -5.72
C ASN A 107 -3.44 -13.36 -4.54
N TYR A 108 -3.40 -12.03 -4.48
CA TYR A 108 -2.66 -11.31 -3.44
C TYR A 108 -3.59 -10.73 -2.37
N ASP A 109 -3.13 -10.72 -1.12
CA ASP A 109 -3.87 -10.16 0.02
C ASP A 109 -3.67 -8.64 0.15
N LEU A 110 -2.56 -8.13 -0.38
CA LEU A 110 -2.16 -6.71 -0.30
C LEU A 110 -1.54 -6.23 -1.62
N LEU A 111 -2.05 -5.11 -2.15
CA LEU A 111 -1.36 -4.26 -3.12
C LEU A 111 -0.64 -3.14 -2.39
N ILE A 112 0.65 -2.96 -2.63
CA ILE A 112 1.36 -1.75 -2.21
C ILE A 112 1.41 -0.80 -3.42
N ALA A 113 0.66 0.29 -3.35
CA ALA A 113 0.48 1.30 -4.39
C ALA A 113 1.01 2.66 -3.93
N ILE A 114 2.31 2.73 -3.62
CA ILE A 114 2.94 3.94 -3.06
C ILE A 114 4.01 4.49 -4.01
N TYR A 115 4.04 5.82 -4.17
CA TYR A 115 5.07 6.59 -4.91
C TYR A 115 5.28 6.23 -6.39
N ALA A 116 4.33 5.54 -7.00
CA ALA A 116 4.23 5.39 -8.45
C ALA A 116 2.76 5.47 -8.88
N GLY A 117 2.50 6.06 -10.05
CA GLY A 117 1.15 6.44 -10.48
C GLY A 117 0.36 5.30 -11.14
N GLY A 118 -0.96 5.30 -10.97
CA GLY A 118 -1.87 4.39 -11.68
C GLY A 118 -1.78 2.91 -11.27
N ILE A 119 -1.12 2.60 -10.15
CA ILE A 119 -0.91 1.23 -9.69
C ILE A 119 -2.24 0.54 -9.41
N THR A 120 -3.15 1.20 -8.69
CA THR A 120 -4.40 0.57 -8.29
C THR A 120 -5.25 0.24 -9.51
N LYS A 121 -5.37 1.17 -10.45
CA LYS A 121 -6.08 0.97 -11.72
C LYS A 121 -5.54 -0.25 -12.49
N SER A 122 -4.22 -0.39 -12.61
CA SER A 122 -3.61 -1.47 -13.39
C SER A 122 -3.57 -2.82 -12.65
N CYS A 123 -3.42 -2.81 -11.32
CA CYS A 123 -3.10 -4.00 -10.54
C CYS A 123 -4.21 -4.52 -9.61
N LYS A 124 -5.34 -3.80 -9.43
CA LYS A 124 -6.47 -4.26 -8.59
C LYS A 124 -6.96 -5.67 -8.94
N LYS A 125 -6.91 -6.03 -10.23
CA LYS A 125 -7.32 -7.37 -10.71
C LYS A 125 -6.54 -8.53 -10.08
N TYR A 126 -5.30 -8.29 -9.65
CA TYR A 126 -4.49 -9.31 -8.97
C TYR A 126 -4.83 -9.47 -7.48
N ILE A 127 -5.59 -8.55 -6.90
CA ILE A 127 -5.94 -8.58 -5.48
C ILE A 127 -7.15 -9.47 -5.26
N LYS A 128 -7.09 -10.34 -4.25
CA LYS A 128 -8.21 -11.21 -3.87
C LYS A 128 -9.45 -10.37 -3.52
N PRO A 129 -10.67 -10.89 -3.71
CA PRO A 129 -11.85 -10.33 -3.08
C PRO A 129 -11.64 -10.20 -1.57
N GLY A 130 -11.94 -9.03 -1.02
CA GLY A 130 -11.65 -8.72 0.38
C GLY A 130 -10.17 -8.46 0.69
N GLY A 131 -9.26 -8.42 -0.28
CA GLY A 131 -7.87 -7.96 -0.10
C GLY A 131 -7.78 -6.44 0.05
N ILE A 132 -6.64 -5.94 0.54
CA ILE A 132 -6.41 -4.49 0.72
C ILE A 132 -5.47 -3.91 -0.34
N ILE A 133 -5.58 -2.59 -0.51
CA ILE A 133 -4.67 -1.76 -1.27
C ILE A 133 -4.17 -0.67 -0.33
N LEU A 134 -2.85 -0.56 -0.18
CA LEU A 134 -2.19 0.50 0.58
C LEU A 134 -1.65 1.54 -0.39
N THR A 135 -2.15 2.77 -0.32
CA THR A 135 -1.75 3.86 -1.22
C THR A 135 -1.46 5.13 -0.44
N ASN A 136 -0.51 5.96 -0.90
CA ASN A 136 -0.31 7.32 -0.38
C ASN A 136 -1.04 8.37 -1.23
N ASN A 137 -2.02 7.93 -2.04
CA ASN A 137 -2.74 8.75 -3.01
C ASN A 137 -1.82 9.49 -4.00
N HIS A 138 -0.62 8.96 -4.26
CA HIS A 138 0.29 9.55 -5.22
C HIS A 138 -0.35 9.53 -6.62
N HIS A 139 -0.30 10.65 -7.33
CA HIS A 139 -1.00 10.83 -8.61
C HIS A 139 -2.49 10.47 -8.55
N ASN A 140 -3.16 10.83 -7.44
CA ASN A 140 -4.59 10.61 -7.22
C ASN A 140 -5.01 9.13 -7.22
N ASP A 141 -4.08 8.19 -7.03
CA ASP A 141 -4.35 6.75 -7.13
C ASP A 141 -5.51 6.27 -6.25
N ALA A 142 -5.69 6.84 -5.05
CA ALA A 142 -6.81 6.49 -4.18
C ALA A 142 -8.13 7.11 -4.65
N GLN A 143 -8.09 8.36 -5.13
CA GLN A 143 -9.27 9.07 -5.63
C GLN A 143 -9.81 8.39 -6.91
N ASP A 144 -8.92 8.01 -7.82
CA ASP A 144 -9.27 7.29 -9.04
C ASP A 144 -9.83 5.91 -8.71
N ALA A 145 -9.22 5.20 -7.76
CA ALA A 145 -9.68 3.89 -7.33
C ALA A 145 -11.09 3.91 -6.71
N LEU A 146 -11.47 5.00 -6.03
CA LEU A 146 -12.78 5.12 -5.39
C LEU A 146 -13.92 5.45 -6.37
N GLN A 147 -13.62 5.69 -7.65
CA GLN A 147 -14.65 5.74 -8.70
C GLN A 147 -15.16 4.35 -9.09
N ASP A 148 -14.45 3.31 -8.66
CA ASP A 148 -14.79 1.91 -8.90
C ASP A 148 -15.59 1.35 -7.71
N SER A 149 -16.81 0.89 -7.96
CA SER A 149 -17.71 0.39 -6.92
C SER A 149 -17.22 -0.89 -6.22
N ASP A 150 -16.25 -1.61 -6.80
CA ASP A 150 -15.59 -2.73 -6.15
C ASP A 150 -14.47 -2.30 -5.20
N VAL A 151 -14.29 -1.00 -4.96
CA VAL A 151 -13.27 -0.45 -4.05
C VAL A 151 -13.91 0.52 -3.08
N ARG A 152 -13.63 0.33 -1.79
CA ARG A 152 -14.07 1.26 -0.74
C ARG A 152 -12.91 1.69 0.14
N LEU A 153 -12.98 2.92 0.62
CA LEU A 153 -12.05 3.45 1.60
C LEU A 153 -12.34 2.80 2.96
N GLU A 154 -11.33 2.15 3.54
CA GLU A 154 -11.50 1.42 4.80
C GLU A 154 -10.85 2.14 5.98
N ALA A 155 -9.64 2.66 5.79
CA ALA A 155 -8.93 3.34 6.86
C ALA A 155 -7.95 4.38 6.36
N LEU A 156 -7.61 5.30 7.25
CA LEU A 156 -6.48 6.21 7.12
C LEU A 156 -5.37 5.76 8.06
N ILE A 157 -4.13 5.86 7.63
CA ILE A 157 -2.94 5.65 8.45
C ILE A 157 -2.11 6.90 8.37
N ARG A 158 -1.73 7.44 9.54
CA ARG A 158 -0.82 8.56 9.62
C ARG A 158 0.29 8.30 10.62
N ARG A 159 1.43 8.93 10.39
CA ARG A 159 2.53 8.94 11.35
C ARG A 159 2.20 9.93 12.48
N LYS A 160 2.24 9.48 13.73
CA LYS A 160 2.22 10.34 14.93
C LYS A 160 3.52 10.14 15.70
N GLY A 161 4.40 11.14 15.64
CA GLY A 161 5.76 11.01 16.16
C GLY A 161 6.53 9.93 15.42
N ARG A 162 6.99 8.88 16.14
CA ARG A 162 7.74 7.78 15.53
C ARG A 162 6.88 6.61 15.04
N LYS A 163 5.59 6.57 15.36
CA LYS A 163 4.72 5.40 15.11
C LYS A 163 3.63 5.72 14.09
N TYR A 164 3.28 4.74 13.27
CA TYR A 164 2.07 4.80 12.45
C TYR A 164 0.85 4.42 13.29
N GLN A 165 -0.26 5.13 13.08
CA GLN A 165 -1.54 4.86 13.72
C GLN A 165 -2.63 4.74 12.66
N VAL A 166 -3.50 3.74 12.82
CA VAL A 166 -4.72 3.62 12.02
C VAL A 166 -5.79 4.50 12.64
N GLU A 167 -6.43 5.29 11.81
CA GLU A 167 -7.61 6.06 12.15
C GLU A 167 -8.79 5.45 11.41
N GLU A 168 -9.62 4.78 12.20
CA GLU A 168 -10.93 4.32 11.75
C GLU A 168 -11.92 5.43 12.05
N SER A 169 -12.64 5.86 11.03
CA SER A 169 -13.63 6.91 11.12
C SER A 169 -14.76 6.60 10.14
N THR A 170 -15.87 7.33 10.25
CA THR A 170 -16.94 7.26 9.25
C THR A 170 -16.39 7.52 7.84
N GLY A 171 -16.96 6.84 6.84
CA GLY A 171 -16.54 6.94 5.43
C GLY A 171 -16.47 8.39 4.95
N GLU A 172 -17.45 9.22 5.32
CA GLU A 172 -17.47 10.64 4.99
C GLU A 172 -16.25 11.42 5.51
N LYS A 173 -15.81 11.17 6.74
CA LYS A 173 -14.67 11.88 7.34
C LYS A 173 -13.35 11.43 6.72
N LEU A 174 -13.24 10.15 6.39
CA LEU A 174 -12.09 9.63 5.64
C LEU A 174 -12.03 10.22 4.23
N LEU A 175 -13.17 10.28 3.52
CA LEU A 175 -13.28 10.89 2.19
C LEU A 175 -12.96 12.38 2.20
N LYS A 176 -13.47 13.14 3.18
CA LYS A 176 -13.11 14.56 3.36
C LYS A 176 -11.61 14.72 3.57
N THR A 177 -10.98 13.83 4.33
CA THR A 177 -9.52 13.87 4.54
C THR A 177 -8.77 13.57 3.25
N LEU A 178 -9.21 12.60 2.46
CA LEU A 178 -8.63 12.29 1.15
C LEU A 178 -8.78 13.46 0.15
N GLN A 179 -9.95 14.11 0.11
CA GLN A 179 -10.23 15.24 -0.78
C GLN A 179 -9.44 16.48 -0.39
N ASN A 180 -9.30 16.74 0.92
CA ASN A 180 -8.55 17.89 1.43
C ASN A 180 -7.04 17.63 1.50
N HIS A 181 -6.59 16.40 1.23
CA HIS A 181 -5.17 16.05 1.25
C HIS A 181 -4.45 16.71 0.07
N SER A 182 -3.97 17.93 0.31
CA SER A 182 -2.93 18.56 -0.49
C SER A 182 -1.58 17.95 -0.10
N ILE A 183 -0.69 17.70 -1.07
CA ILE A 183 0.67 17.19 -0.82
C ILE A 183 1.30 17.99 0.33
N PRO A 184 1.80 17.37 1.41
CA PRO A 184 2.37 18.09 2.54
C PRO A 184 3.51 19.00 2.06
N LEU A 185 3.34 20.32 2.22
CA LEU A 185 4.32 21.34 1.79
C LEU A 185 5.67 21.27 2.55
N LYS A 186 5.79 20.43 3.59
CA LYS A 186 6.98 20.41 4.45
C LYS A 186 7.29 19.01 4.99
N ASN A 187 8.02 18.23 4.19
CA ASN A 187 8.63 16.98 4.62
C ASN A 187 10.04 17.19 5.22
N MET A 188 10.39 18.42 5.61
CA MET A 188 11.68 18.74 6.22
C MET A 188 11.49 19.30 7.63
N ARG A 189 12.28 18.78 8.57
CA ARG A 189 12.37 19.23 9.97
C ARG A 189 13.81 19.60 10.29
N ILE A 190 14.01 20.71 10.99
CA ILE A 190 15.34 21.05 11.53
C ILE A 190 15.59 20.16 12.76
N SER A 191 16.71 19.45 12.75
CA SER A 191 17.22 18.63 13.85
C SER A 191 18.58 19.16 14.33
N ASN A 192 19.07 18.65 15.46
CA ASN A 192 20.41 19.01 15.98
C ASN A 192 21.54 18.67 14.99
N ASN A 193 21.29 17.79 14.01
CA ASN A 193 22.25 17.37 12.99
C ASN A 193 21.95 17.99 11.61
N GLY A 194 21.13 19.04 11.54
CA GLY A 194 20.74 19.71 10.30
C GLY A 194 19.32 19.36 9.84
N MET A 195 19.04 19.56 8.55
CA MET A 195 17.72 19.31 7.96
C MET A 195 17.47 17.81 7.79
N GLU A 196 16.48 17.28 8.48
CA GLU A 196 16.02 15.89 8.44
C GLU A 196 14.74 15.80 7.60
N TYR A 197 14.67 14.84 6.67
CA TYR A 197 13.41 14.55 6.00
C TYR A 197 12.51 13.72 6.92
N VAL A 198 11.26 14.14 7.10
CA VAL A 198 10.28 13.44 7.93
C VAL A 198 9.14 12.96 7.03
N ASP A 199 8.93 11.64 7.02
CA ASP A 199 7.74 11.04 6.41
C ASP A 199 6.50 11.47 7.22
N ASN A 200 5.82 12.50 6.74
CA ASN A 200 4.55 13.03 7.25
C ASN A 200 3.38 12.61 6.34
N GLU A 201 3.54 11.55 5.57
CA GLU A 201 2.57 11.13 4.58
C GLU A 201 1.35 10.49 5.23
N TYR A 202 0.22 10.67 4.56
CA TYR A 202 -1.00 9.92 4.82
C TYR A 202 -1.02 8.70 3.90
N TYR A 203 -1.33 7.55 4.49
CA TYR A 203 -1.55 6.32 3.75
C TYR A 203 -3.02 5.93 3.89
N PHE A 204 -3.67 5.63 2.79
CA PHE A 204 -5.04 5.18 2.73
C PHE A 204 -5.05 3.67 2.50
N VAL A 205 -5.92 2.99 3.23
CA VAL A 205 -6.21 1.58 3.03
C VAL A 205 -7.55 1.47 2.32
N LEU A 206 -7.52 0.96 1.10
CA LEU A 206 -8.72 0.62 0.34
C LEU A 206 -8.97 -0.88 0.45
N ARG A 207 -10.23 -1.28 0.39
CA ARG A 207 -10.67 -2.68 0.39
C ARG A 207 -11.30 -3.00 -0.96
N LYS A 208 -10.86 -4.10 -1.58
CA LYS A 208 -11.55 -4.69 -2.73
C LYS A 208 -12.78 -5.46 -2.25
N SER A 209 -13.95 -5.17 -2.81
CA SER A 209 -15.22 -5.77 -2.41
C SER A 209 -15.21 -7.30 -2.54
N ARG A 210 -15.97 -7.97 -1.68
CA ARG A 210 -16.25 -9.40 -1.81
C ARG A 210 -17.45 -9.53 -2.73
N VAL A 211 -17.24 -10.07 -3.94
CA VAL A 211 -18.22 -10.17 -5.05
C VAL A 211 -19.63 -10.66 -4.65
N LEU A 212 -19.80 -11.34 -3.51
CA LEU A 212 -21.08 -11.89 -3.04
C LEU A 212 -21.65 -11.29 -1.75
N VAL A 213 -20.87 -10.59 -0.91
CA VAL A 213 -21.36 -10.17 0.43
C VAL A 213 -21.77 -8.70 0.46
N ASP A 214 -21.02 -7.84 -0.25
CA ASP A 214 -21.24 -6.39 -0.18
C ASP A 214 -22.47 -5.97 -1.02
N LYS A 215 -22.73 -6.64 -2.16
CA LYS A 215 -23.96 -6.43 -2.96
C LYS A 215 -25.26 -6.70 -2.20
N LEU A 216 -25.24 -7.62 -1.22
CA LEU A 216 -26.39 -7.91 -0.36
C LEU A 216 -26.52 -6.90 0.79
N ALA A 217 -25.40 -6.36 1.28
CA ALA A 217 -25.41 -5.33 2.33
C ALA A 217 -25.93 -3.98 1.79
N ASP A 218 -25.52 -3.61 0.57
CA ASP A 218 -25.99 -2.38 -0.08
C ASP A 218 -27.48 -2.49 -0.47
N ALA A 219 -27.92 -3.62 -1.00
CA ALA A 219 -29.33 -3.87 -1.30
C ALA A 219 -30.25 -3.85 -0.05
N ASN A 220 -29.73 -4.31 1.11
CA ASN A 220 -30.48 -4.27 2.36
C ASN A 220 -30.54 -2.86 3.00
N ASN A 221 -29.54 -2.00 2.75
CA ASN A 221 -29.57 -0.60 3.21
C ASN A 221 -30.49 0.27 2.34
N GLU A 222 -30.56 0.02 1.03
CA GLU A 222 -31.51 0.72 0.14
C GLU A 222 -32.97 0.32 0.43
N ALA A 223 -33.22 -0.96 0.74
CA ALA A 223 -34.56 -1.46 1.07
C ALA A 223 -35.11 -0.94 2.42
N GLN A 224 -34.26 -0.42 3.32
CA GLN A 224 -34.69 0.18 4.58
C GLN A 224 -34.95 1.69 4.50
N GLY A 225 -34.64 2.33 3.35
CA GLY A 225 -34.82 3.78 3.15
C GLY A 225 -36.18 4.21 2.60
N ASP A 226 -36.97 3.30 2.03
CA ASP A 226 -38.19 3.66 1.27
C ASP A 226 -39.52 3.27 1.95
N GLY A 227 -39.46 3.02 3.27
CA GLY A 227 -40.58 2.56 4.09
C GLY A 227 -41.36 3.67 4.80
N SER A 228 -41.63 4.83 4.18
CA SER A 228 -42.57 5.82 4.73
C SER A 228 -43.78 6.02 3.80
N PHE A 229 -44.66 5.03 3.78
CA PHE A 229 -46.02 5.14 3.26
C PHE A 229 -47.02 4.64 4.30
N VAL A 230 -47.62 5.55 5.06
CA VAL A 230 -48.86 5.34 5.83
C VAL A 230 -49.65 6.65 5.75
N SER A 231 -50.47 6.80 4.70
CA SER A 231 -51.91 6.49 4.65
C SER A 231 -52.81 7.60 5.21
N ASN A 232 -53.58 8.20 4.30
CA ASN A 232 -54.77 9.01 4.51
C ASN A 232 -55.65 8.55 5.68
N LYS A 233 -56.14 9.51 6.47
CA LYS A 233 -57.48 9.45 7.05
C LYS A 233 -58.24 10.73 6.71
N LYS A 234 -59.19 10.57 5.78
CA LYS A 234 -60.39 11.42 5.66
C LYS A 234 -61.35 11.06 6.79
N ARG A 235 -61.72 12.05 7.62
CA ARG A 235 -63.09 12.44 7.99
C ARG A 235 -63.02 13.47 9.11
#